data_AF-A0A4Z1T7K3-F1
#
_entry.id   AF-A0A4Z1T7K3-F1
#
_cell.length_a   1.000
_cell.length_b   1.000
_cell.length_c   1.000
_cell.angle_alpha   90.00
_cell.angle_beta   90.00
_cell.angle_gamma   90.00
#
_symmetry.space_group_name_H-M   'P 1'
#
loop_
_entity.id
_entity.type
_entity.pdbx_description
1 polymer ?
#
loop_
_entity_poly.entity_id
_entity_poly.type
_entity_poly.pdbx_seq_one_letter_code
_entity_poly.pdbx_strand_id
1 'polypeptide(L)'
;MCLPKVKIAQNIKVAIKEYYKNYDELTAAIRVAGVESMQMIVGIDFSKSNEWTGEKSYGCCLHDTSTRETPYEKALRIMSRIVHEFDEDDIYPVYRFGCINTKSSSVLPLLYPTQEDPHFHGFDEVCKAYRQIAPHIEMSGPTTFAPMIYQAIEICKTDPRQFYILVLLTDGDVSDMQRDTNALIAASQYPLAISAIGIGDGPFDKMKFFDDKVKGRKFDNFQFVNMAEVEKKAAKKENPELVLATSLIQEVPSQYSFCKRLGYL
;
A
#
# COMPACT_ATOMS: atom_id res chain seq x y z
N MET A 1 -31.18 2.88 -25.79
CA MET A 1 -30.13 2.02 -26.36
C MET A 1 -28.90 2.13 -25.47
N CYS A 2 -28.68 1.15 -24.60
CA CYS A 2 -27.50 1.09 -23.72
C CYS A 2 -26.29 0.62 -24.54
N LEU A 3 -25.21 1.41 -24.53
CA LEU A 3 -23.93 0.96 -25.06
C LEU A 3 -23.33 -0.11 -24.10
N PRO A 4 -22.83 -1.24 -24.61
CA PRO A 4 -22.28 -2.31 -23.79
C PRO A 4 -20.90 -1.92 -23.23
N LYS A 5 -20.79 -1.80 -21.90
CA LYS A 5 -19.53 -1.75 -21.16
C LYS A 5 -18.85 -3.12 -21.14
N VAL A 6 -18.07 -3.52 -22.15
CA VAL A 6 -17.18 -4.71 -22.03
C VAL A 6 -15.81 -4.59 -22.74
N LYS A 7 -15.54 -3.63 -23.63
CA LYS A 7 -14.28 -3.65 -24.42
C LYS A 7 -13.11 -2.77 -23.96
N ILE A 8 -13.26 -1.94 -22.94
CA ILE A 8 -12.20 -0.96 -22.57
C ILE A 8 -11.19 -1.52 -21.54
N ALA A 9 -11.55 -2.53 -20.75
CA ALA A 9 -10.71 -2.98 -19.62
C ALA A 9 -9.67 -4.07 -19.96
N GLN A 10 -9.83 -4.83 -21.06
CA GLN A 10 -9.00 -6.02 -21.29
C GLN A 10 -7.72 -5.79 -22.10
N ASN A 11 -7.54 -4.65 -22.77
CA ASN A 11 -6.48 -4.49 -23.76
C ASN A 11 -5.24 -3.70 -23.33
N ILE A 12 -5.15 -3.28 -22.06
CA ILE A 12 -3.95 -2.56 -21.60
C ILE A 12 -3.64 -2.94 -20.15
N LYS A 13 -3.07 -4.13 -19.93
CA LYS A 13 -2.05 -4.24 -18.87
C LYS A 13 -0.77 -3.71 -19.50
N VAL A 14 -0.40 -2.45 -19.26
CA VAL A 14 1.01 -2.06 -19.42
C VAL A 14 1.74 -2.77 -18.29
N ALA A 15 2.08 -4.03 -18.53
CA ALA A 15 2.70 -4.90 -17.55
C ALA A 15 4.21 -4.64 -17.58
N ILE A 16 4.74 -4.18 -16.45
CA ILE A 16 6.18 -4.32 -16.19
C ILE A 16 6.50 -5.81 -16.03
N LYS A 17 7.72 -6.20 -16.38
CA LYS A 17 8.17 -7.60 -16.29
C LYS A 17 8.14 -8.08 -14.85
N GLU A 18 8.02 -9.39 -14.65
CA GLU A 18 8.13 -9.99 -13.32
C GLU A 18 9.55 -9.93 -12.75
N TYR A 19 10.56 -9.69 -13.59
CA TYR A 19 11.97 -9.67 -13.19
C TYR A 19 12.77 -8.62 -13.95
N TYR A 20 13.65 -7.96 -13.21
CA TYR A 20 14.63 -6.98 -13.66
C TYR A 20 15.99 -7.32 -13.05
N LYS A 21 17.10 -6.87 -13.66
CA LYS A 21 18.44 -7.14 -13.13
C LYS A 21 18.82 -6.21 -11.99
N ASN A 22 18.38 -4.96 -12.05
CA ASN A 22 18.64 -3.92 -11.06
C ASN A 22 17.46 -2.93 -10.97
N TYR A 23 17.53 -2.01 -10.00
CA TYR A 23 16.50 -0.99 -9.80
C TYR A 23 16.41 -0.01 -10.98
N ASP A 24 17.53 0.35 -11.62
CA ASP A 24 17.53 1.25 -12.77
C ASP A 24 16.69 0.70 -13.94
N GLU A 25 16.79 -0.61 -14.23
CA GLU A 25 15.96 -1.26 -15.25
C GLU A 25 14.47 -1.26 -14.87
N LEU A 26 14.15 -1.46 -13.59
CA LEU A 26 12.77 -1.39 -13.09
C LEU A 26 12.20 0.03 -13.21
N THR A 27 12.94 1.03 -12.72
CA THR A 27 12.56 2.45 -12.80
C THR A 27 12.40 2.89 -14.25
N ALA A 28 13.33 2.52 -15.14
CA ALA A 28 13.22 2.81 -16.57
C ALA A 28 11.96 2.18 -17.18
N ALA A 29 11.61 0.94 -16.79
CA ALA A 29 10.40 0.30 -17.28
C ALA A 29 9.11 0.98 -16.78
N ILE A 30 9.09 1.46 -15.53
CA ILE A 30 7.97 2.22 -14.97
C ILE A 30 7.80 3.55 -15.72
N ARG A 31 8.90 4.26 -16.05
CA ARG A 31 8.87 5.46 -16.90
C ARG A 31 8.40 5.17 -18.31
N VAL A 32 8.89 4.11 -18.94
CA VAL A 32 8.45 3.67 -20.28
C VAL A 32 6.97 3.29 -20.28
N ALA A 33 6.46 2.77 -19.16
CA ALA A 33 5.04 2.50 -18.98
C ALA A 33 4.18 3.78 -18.81
N GLY A 34 4.82 4.95 -18.74
CA GLY A 34 4.17 6.26 -18.80
C GLY A 34 4.04 6.97 -17.47
N VAL A 35 4.55 6.41 -16.37
CA VAL A 35 4.53 7.06 -15.05
C VAL A 35 5.54 8.20 -15.03
N GLU A 36 5.05 9.41 -14.75
CA GLU A 36 5.86 10.64 -14.75
C GLU A 36 6.19 11.08 -13.32
N SER A 37 5.17 11.15 -12.46
CA SER A 37 5.26 11.52 -11.05
C SER A 37 4.26 10.68 -10.23
N MET A 38 4.60 10.39 -8.97
CA MET A 38 3.70 9.80 -7.99
C MET A 38 4.03 10.30 -6.58
N GLN A 39 3.02 10.33 -5.73
CA GLN A 39 3.13 10.71 -4.32
C GLN A 39 2.67 9.54 -3.44
N MET A 40 3.39 9.23 -2.37
CA MET A 40 3.08 8.07 -1.52
C MET A 40 2.42 8.47 -0.21
N ILE A 41 1.29 7.82 0.08
CA ILE A 41 0.59 7.89 1.37
C ILE A 41 0.77 6.54 2.07
N VAL A 42 1.05 6.52 3.36
CA VAL A 42 1.29 5.27 4.11
C VAL A 42 0.22 5.07 5.18
N GLY A 43 -0.39 3.88 5.20
CA GLY A 43 -1.23 3.40 6.28
C GLY A 43 -0.62 2.17 6.95
N ILE A 44 -0.33 2.26 8.25
CA ILE A 44 0.25 1.18 9.05
C ILE A 44 -0.83 0.58 9.97
N ASP A 45 -1.09 -0.72 9.79
CA ASP A 45 -1.95 -1.49 10.66
C ASP A 45 -1.26 -1.77 12.01
N PHE A 46 -1.89 -1.38 13.11
CA PHE A 46 -1.50 -1.73 14.48
C PHE A 46 -2.61 -2.55 15.16
N SER A 47 -3.25 -3.45 14.40
CA SER A 47 -4.17 -4.44 14.93
C SER A 47 -3.47 -5.40 15.89
N LYS A 48 -4.25 -5.96 16.82
CA LYS A 48 -3.73 -6.91 17.82
C LYS A 48 -3.19 -8.20 17.19
N SER A 49 -3.65 -8.58 16.00
CA SER A 49 -3.21 -9.81 15.36
C SER A 49 -1.72 -9.85 15.05
N ASN A 50 -1.08 -8.69 14.90
CA ASN A 50 0.36 -8.55 14.75
C ASN A 50 1.18 -9.19 15.89
N GLU A 51 0.59 -9.45 17.06
CA GLU A 51 1.23 -10.16 18.17
C GLU A 51 1.52 -11.64 17.82
N TRP A 52 0.70 -12.28 16.98
CA TRP A 52 0.77 -13.71 16.69
C TRP A 52 0.90 -14.08 15.20
N THR A 53 0.48 -13.20 14.28
CA THR A 53 0.54 -13.48 12.82
C THR A 53 1.96 -13.46 12.25
N GLY A 54 2.98 -13.20 13.05
CA GLY A 54 4.37 -13.40 12.67
C GLY A 54 4.97 -14.74 13.09
N GLU A 55 4.25 -15.63 13.79
CA GLU A 55 4.80 -16.84 14.39
C GLU A 55 5.50 -17.78 13.38
N LYS A 56 4.89 -18.02 12.22
CA LYS A 56 5.45 -18.96 11.22
C LYS A 56 6.41 -18.29 10.25
N SER A 57 6.08 -17.07 9.81
CA SER A 57 6.83 -16.31 8.81
C SER A 57 8.09 -15.66 9.38
N TYR A 58 8.02 -15.09 10.59
CA TYR A 58 9.09 -14.29 11.16
C TYR A 58 9.53 -14.75 12.57
N GLY A 59 8.75 -15.57 13.27
CA GLY A 59 9.06 -16.10 14.60
C GLY A 59 8.89 -15.10 15.76
N CYS A 60 8.24 -13.95 15.54
CA CYS A 60 8.02 -12.93 16.56
C CYS A 60 6.79 -12.06 16.22
N CYS A 61 6.46 -11.12 17.11
CA CYS A 61 5.52 -10.04 16.79
C CYS A 61 6.01 -9.24 15.57
N LEU A 62 5.11 -8.90 14.66
CA LEU A 62 5.45 -8.20 13.42
C LEU A 62 5.93 -6.75 13.62
N HIS A 63 5.63 -6.15 14.78
CA HIS A 63 6.11 -4.83 15.19
C HIS A 63 7.25 -4.86 16.20
N ASP A 64 7.90 -6.02 16.43
CA ASP A 64 9.03 -6.09 17.36
C ASP A 64 10.27 -5.35 16.84
N THR A 65 10.45 -4.10 17.29
CA THR A 65 11.56 -3.22 16.91
C THR A 65 12.83 -3.41 17.75
N SER A 66 12.90 -4.42 18.62
CA SER A 66 13.97 -4.53 19.62
C SER A 66 15.33 -4.95 19.07
N THR A 67 15.35 -5.79 18.02
CA THR A 67 16.57 -6.53 17.64
C THR A 67 16.90 -6.48 16.15
N ARG A 68 15.93 -6.24 15.27
CA ARG A 68 16.11 -6.30 13.81
C ARG A 68 15.13 -5.40 13.08
N GLU A 69 15.37 -5.23 11.78
CA GLU A 69 14.38 -4.65 10.86
C GLU A 69 13.08 -5.45 10.93
N THR A 70 11.96 -4.77 11.20
CA THR A 70 10.66 -5.44 11.18
C THR A 70 10.19 -5.68 9.74
N PRO A 71 9.28 -6.64 9.49
CA PRO A 71 8.68 -6.81 8.16
C PRO A 71 7.98 -5.55 7.62
N TYR A 72 7.38 -4.75 8.51
CA TYR A 72 6.80 -3.44 8.15
C TYR A 72 7.88 -2.47 7.66
N GLU A 73 9.00 -2.35 8.39
CA GLU A 73 10.13 -1.50 8.00
C GLU A 73 10.72 -1.93 6.66
N LYS A 74 10.86 -3.24 6.45
CA LYS A 74 11.38 -3.79 5.20
C LYS A 74 10.47 -3.45 4.01
N ALA A 75 9.16 -3.63 4.14
CA ALA A 75 8.20 -3.29 3.10
C ALA A 75 8.25 -1.79 2.76
N LEU A 76 8.25 -0.97 3.81
CA LEU A 76 8.42 0.47 3.75
C LEU A 76 9.70 0.86 2.98
N ARG A 77 10.86 0.36 3.42
CA ARG A 77 12.16 0.66 2.80
C ARG A 77 12.19 0.28 1.32
N ILE A 78 11.70 -0.91 0.97
CA ILE A 78 11.71 -1.37 -0.42
C ILE A 78 10.79 -0.51 -1.28
N MET A 79 9.61 -0.15 -0.79
CA MET A 79 8.69 0.74 -1.50
C MET A 79 9.29 2.13 -1.71
N SER A 80 9.91 2.70 -0.67
CA SER A 80 10.53 4.03 -0.74
C SER A 80 11.58 4.13 -1.83
N ARG A 81 12.38 3.08 -2.03
CA ARG A 81 13.42 3.04 -3.05
C ARG A 81 12.88 3.12 -4.48
N ILE A 82 11.64 2.68 -4.71
CA ILE A 82 10.98 2.81 -6.00
C ILE A 82 10.32 4.18 -6.13
N VAL A 83 9.53 4.56 -5.11
CA VAL A 83 8.72 5.78 -5.12
C VAL A 83 9.59 7.04 -5.21
N HIS A 84 10.72 7.08 -4.50
CA HIS A 84 11.63 8.23 -4.46
C HIS A 84 12.10 8.69 -5.86
N GLU A 85 12.13 7.80 -6.85
CA GLU A 85 12.48 8.15 -8.24
C GLU A 85 11.39 8.96 -8.96
N PHE A 86 10.17 8.98 -8.42
CA PHE A 86 8.98 9.59 -9.02
C PHE A 86 8.33 10.64 -8.09
N ASP A 87 8.87 10.79 -6.89
CA ASP A 87 8.41 11.72 -5.87
C ASP A 87 9.16 13.04 -6.01
N GLU A 88 8.45 14.18 -5.99
CA GLU A 88 9.02 15.49 -6.28
C GLU A 88 9.44 16.27 -5.02
N ASP A 89 8.86 15.95 -3.86
CA ASP A 89 9.04 16.71 -2.62
C ASP A 89 9.66 15.90 -1.47
N ASP A 90 9.73 14.58 -1.61
CA ASP A 90 10.22 13.64 -0.59
C ASP A 90 9.39 13.73 0.70
N ILE A 91 8.09 14.05 0.60
CA ILE A 91 7.18 14.21 1.75
C ILE A 91 6.18 13.05 1.81
N TYR A 92 6.14 12.38 2.96
CA TYR A 92 5.28 11.20 3.17
C TYR A 92 4.23 11.44 4.25
N PRO A 93 2.93 11.52 3.91
CA PRO A 93 1.85 11.44 4.89
C PRO A 93 1.74 10.01 5.45
N VAL A 94 1.94 9.85 6.75
CA VAL A 94 1.93 8.53 7.43
C VAL A 94 0.91 8.47 8.55
N TYR A 95 0.05 7.46 8.47
CA TYR A 95 -1.06 7.24 9.40
C TYR A 95 -1.01 5.85 9.99
N ARG A 96 -1.63 5.69 11.17
CA ARG A 96 -1.87 4.42 11.83
C ARG A 96 -3.36 4.13 11.96
N PHE A 97 -3.72 2.84 11.94
CA PHE A 97 -5.08 2.36 12.15
C PHE A 97 -5.07 1.02 12.91
N GLY A 98 -6.25 0.48 13.27
CA GLY A 98 -6.36 -0.81 13.97
C GLY A 98 -6.00 -0.81 15.47
N CYS A 99 -5.34 0.24 16.00
CA CYS A 99 -5.01 0.35 17.43
C CYS A 99 -6.21 0.76 18.30
N ILE A 100 -6.05 0.76 19.63
CA ILE A 100 -7.15 1.03 20.58
C ILE A 100 -7.81 2.41 20.36
N ASN A 101 -7.05 3.38 19.85
CA ASN A 101 -7.52 4.75 19.62
C ASN A 101 -8.33 4.89 18.32
N THR A 102 -8.12 4.02 17.34
CA THR A 102 -8.74 4.11 16.01
C THR A 102 -9.81 3.05 15.81
N LYS A 103 -9.52 1.82 16.24
CA LYS A 103 -10.28 0.60 15.95
C LYS A 103 -10.66 0.58 14.46
N SER A 104 -11.95 0.45 14.16
CA SER A 104 -12.51 0.45 12.81
C SER A 104 -13.05 1.81 12.36
N SER A 105 -12.93 2.87 13.16
CA SER A 105 -13.73 4.09 12.94
C SER A 105 -12.95 5.24 12.30
N SER A 106 -11.66 5.37 12.60
CA SER A 106 -10.81 6.49 12.17
C SER A 106 -9.39 6.01 11.84
N VAL A 107 -8.57 6.94 11.36
CA VAL A 107 -7.10 6.83 11.34
C VAL A 107 -6.51 8.01 12.11
N LEU A 108 -5.24 7.89 12.51
CA LEU A 108 -4.51 8.96 13.18
C LEU A 108 -3.15 9.17 12.51
N PRO A 109 -2.60 10.40 12.50
CA PRO A 109 -1.19 10.61 12.24
C PRO A 109 -0.33 9.64 13.06
N LEU A 110 0.76 9.12 12.48
CA LEU A 110 1.57 8.06 13.08
C LEU A 110 1.95 8.35 14.54
N LEU A 111 2.36 9.60 14.81
CA LEU A 111 2.84 10.07 16.11
C LEU A 111 1.77 10.79 16.95
N TYR A 112 0.48 10.70 16.61
CA TYR A 112 -0.57 11.28 17.43
C TYR A 112 -0.61 10.66 18.85
N PRO A 113 -0.83 11.45 19.93
CA PRO A 113 -1.09 12.89 19.96
C PRO A 113 0.18 13.76 20.05
N THR A 114 1.37 13.17 20.06
CA THR A 114 2.63 13.93 20.19
C THR A 114 2.94 14.81 18.97
N GLN A 115 2.43 14.42 17.80
CA GLN A 115 2.49 15.20 16.56
C GLN A 115 1.18 14.99 15.79
N GLU A 116 0.47 16.09 15.51
CA GLU A 116 -0.77 16.09 14.71
C GLU A 116 -0.51 16.13 13.21
N ASP A 117 0.65 16.65 12.80
CA ASP A 117 1.05 16.68 11.39
C ASP A 117 1.44 15.26 10.92
N PRO A 118 0.77 14.69 9.90
CA PRO A 118 1.09 13.36 9.41
C PRO A 118 2.30 13.33 8.47
N HIS A 119 2.86 14.48 8.06
CA HIS A 119 3.92 14.55 7.04
C HIS A 119 5.31 14.33 7.64
N PHE A 120 6.14 13.58 6.92
CA PHE A 120 7.55 13.31 7.24
C PHE A 120 8.42 13.63 6.04
N HIS A 121 9.59 14.25 6.27
CA HIS A 121 10.54 14.59 5.21
C HIS A 121 11.58 13.49 5.06
N GLY A 122 11.46 12.74 3.97
CA GLY A 122 12.33 11.62 3.66
C GLY A 122 11.99 10.36 4.48
N PHE A 123 12.38 9.23 3.91
CA PHE A 123 11.97 7.94 4.43
C PHE A 123 12.64 7.55 5.76
N ASP A 124 13.82 8.12 6.02
CA ASP A 124 14.52 7.95 7.29
C ASP A 124 13.71 8.50 8.48
N GLU A 125 12.97 9.60 8.30
CA GLU A 125 12.09 10.14 9.34
C GLU A 125 10.89 9.23 9.60
N VAL A 126 10.30 8.66 8.54
CA VAL A 126 9.23 7.66 8.66
C VAL A 126 9.70 6.46 9.49
N CYS A 127 10.89 5.93 9.20
CA CYS A 127 11.44 4.77 9.91
C CYS A 127 11.74 5.10 11.38
N LYS A 128 12.30 6.28 11.67
CA LYS A 128 12.54 6.74 13.05
C LYS A 128 11.24 6.89 13.82
N ALA A 129 10.22 7.52 13.22
CA ALA A 129 8.92 7.73 13.82
C ALA A 129 8.20 6.39 14.10
N TYR A 130 8.26 5.45 13.14
CA TYR A 130 7.73 4.10 13.32
C TYR A 130 8.40 3.39 14.50
N ARG A 131 9.74 3.36 14.56
CA ARG A 131 10.48 2.74 15.69
C ARG A 131 10.19 3.40 17.02
N GLN A 132 9.99 4.71 17.05
CA GLN A 132 9.65 5.45 18.25
C GLN A 132 8.27 5.04 18.78
N ILE A 133 7.26 4.96 17.91
CA ILE A 133 5.88 4.80 18.37
C ILE A 133 5.46 3.34 18.52
N ALA A 134 5.96 2.42 17.68
CA ALA A 134 5.48 1.04 17.63
C ALA A 134 5.47 0.33 18.99
N PRO A 135 6.51 0.43 19.85
CA PRO A 135 6.50 -0.19 21.18
C PRO A 135 5.45 0.36 22.15
N HIS A 136 4.89 1.54 21.86
CA HIS A 136 3.97 2.27 22.74
C HIS A 136 2.51 2.19 22.27
N ILE A 137 2.25 1.58 21.11
CA ILE A 137 0.89 1.42 20.61
C ILE A 137 0.21 0.25 21.30
N GLU A 138 -0.90 0.53 21.96
CA GLU A 138 -1.82 -0.52 22.41
C GLU A 138 -2.63 -1.04 21.20
N MET A 139 -2.24 -2.20 20.71
CA MET A 139 -2.84 -2.84 19.54
C MET A 139 -4.26 -3.34 19.83
N SER A 140 -5.16 -3.25 18.85
CA SER A 140 -6.58 -3.55 19.07
C SER A 140 -7.30 -4.06 17.81
N GLY A 141 -8.61 -3.91 17.78
CA GLY A 141 -9.45 -4.20 16.64
C GLY A 141 -10.90 -3.79 16.93
N PRO A 142 -11.84 -4.08 16.03
CA PRO A 142 -11.64 -4.70 14.72
C PRO A 142 -11.00 -3.74 13.69
N THR A 143 -10.55 -4.26 12.56
CA THR A 143 -9.76 -3.50 11.56
C THR A 143 -10.48 -3.42 10.20
N THR A 144 -10.54 -2.23 9.61
CA THR A 144 -11.06 -1.96 8.26
C THR A 144 -10.14 -0.93 7.61
N PHE A 145 -9.95 -1.02 6.30
CA PHE A 145 -9.17 -0.04 5.54
C PHE A 145 -9.97 1.19 5.17
N ALA A 146 -11.30 1.14 5.24
CA ALA A 146 -12.16 2.21 4.78
C ALA A 146 -11.81 3.59 5.35
N PRO A 147 -11.54 3.77 6.67
CA PRO A 147 -11.09 5.05 7.19
C PRO A 147 -9.80 5.55 6.53
N MET A 148 -8.83 4.65 6.30
CA MET A 148 -7.55 5.00 5.66
C MET A 148 -7.73 5.32 4.17
N ILE A 149 -8.54 4.55 3.46
CA ILE A 149 -8.85 4.80 2.05
C ILE A 149 -9.58 6.15 1.89
N TYR A 150 -10.54 6.47 2.77
CA TYR A 150 -11.19 7.77 2.77
C TYR A 150 -10.23 8.91 3.12
N GLN A 151 -9.30 8.71 4.06
CA GLN A 151 -8.26 9.69 4.34
C GLN A 151 -7.38 9.95 3.10
N ALA A 152 -6.99 8.90 2.37
CA ALA A 152 -6.24 9.05 1.13
C ALA A 152 -7.04 9.79 0.04
N ILE A 153 -8.36 9.57 -0.04
CA ILE A 153 -9.24 10.35 -0.92
C ILE A 153 -9.24 11.83 -0.54
N GLU A 154 -9.28 12.18 0.75
CA GLU A 154 -9.21 13.59 1.16
C GLU A 154 -7.86 14.23 0.79
N ILE A 155 -6.75 13.48 0.87
CA ILE A 155 -5.44 13.94 0.39
C ILE A 155 -5.46 14.13 -1.14
N CYS A 156 -6.00 13.18 -1.91
CA CYS A 156 -6.14 13.35 -3.37
C CYS A 156 -6.96 14.60 -3.77
N LYS A 157 -7.86 15.08 -2.92
CA LYS A 157 -8.64 16.29 -3.21
C LYS A 157 -7.83 17.58 -3.02
N THR A 158 -6.74 17.56 -2.24
CA THR A 158 -5.91 18.76 -2.06
C THR A 158 -5.07 19.05 -3.30
N ASP A 159 -4.65 18.01 -4.02
CA ASP A 159 -4.07 18.11 -5.36
C ASP A 159 -4.71 17.10 -6.32
N PRO A 160 -5.84 17.46 -6.97
CA PRO A 160 -6.59 16.56 -7.83
C PRO A 160 -5.87 16.09 -9.10
N ARG A 161 -4.73 16.69 -9.45
CA ARG A 161 -3.95 16.34 -10.64
C ARG A 161 -2.70 15.52 -10.31
N GLN A 162 -2.39 15.35 -9.03
CA GLN A 162 -1.31 14.49 -8.58
C GLN A 162 -1.78 13.03 -8.55
N PHE A 163 -0.94 12.12 -9.01
CA PHE A 163 -1.17 10.69 -8.84
C PHE A 163 -0.65 10.23 -7.48
N TYR A 164 -1.50 9.54 -6.72
CA TYR A 164 -1.17 9.01 -5.40
C TYR A 164 -1.15 7.49 -5.39
N ILE A 165 -0.20 6.93 -4.65
CA ILE A 165 -0.20 5.54 -4.23
C ILE A 165 -0.40 5.48 -2.71
N LEU A 166 -1.51 4.87 -2.28
CA LEU A 166 -1.70 4.49 -0.89
C LEU A 166 -1.08 3.11 -0.65
N VAL A 167 -0.08 3.06 0.22
CA VAL A 167 0.57 1.83 0.67
C VAL A 167 -0.07 1.40 1.98
N LEU A 168 -0.87 0.34 1.94
CA LEU A 168 -1.51 -0.26 3.11
C LEU A 168 -0.68 -1.44 3.60
N LEU A 169 -0.12 -1.34 4.78
CA LEU A 169 0.62 -2.44 5.43
C LEU A 169 -0.31 -3.09 6.43
N THR A 170 -0.54 -4.39 6.32
CA THR A 170 -1.51 -5.13 7.15
C THR A 170 -1.09 -6.57 7.35
N ASP A 171 -1.51 -7.17 8.46
CA ASP A 171 -1.15 -8.54 8.80
C ASP A 171 -2.20 -9.60 8.44
N GLY A 172 -3.38 -9.17 7.99
CA GLY A 172 -4.45 -10.09 7.64
C GLY A 172 -5.72 -9.45 7.14
N ASP A 173 -6.77 -10.26 7.11
CA ASP A 173 -8.08 -9.88 6.62
C ASP A 173 -8.79 -8.87 7.52
N VAL A 174 -9.43 -7.89 6.88
CA VAL A 174 -10.30 -6.87 7.50
C VAL A 174 -11.59 -7.47 8.06
N SER A 175 -12.19 -6.80 9.04
CA SER A 175 -13.46 -7.21 9.64
C SER A 175 -14.69 -6.88 8.80
N ASP A 176 -14.69 -5.78 8.05
CA ASP A 176 -15.87 -5.24 7.35
C ASP A 176 -15.64 -5.12 5.83
N MET A 177 -15.88 -6.24 5.15
CA MET A 177 -15.69 -6.34 3.70
C MET A 177 -16.57 -5.37 2.90
N GLN A 178 -17.78 -5.08 3.37
CA GLN A 178 -18.70 -4.21 2.64
C GLN A 178 -18.25 -2.76 2.70
N ARG A 179 -17.79 -2.30 3.87
CA ARG A 179 -17.28 -0.94 4.03
C ARG A 179 -16.00 -0.73 3.22
N ASP A 180 -15.09 -1.70 3.23
CA ASP A 180 -13.87 -1.66 2.43
C ASP A 180 -14.18 -1.67 0.92
N THR A 181 -15.12 -2.52 0.48
CA THR A 181 -15.61 -2.53 -0.91
C THR A 181 -16.13 -1.17 -1.34
N ASN A 182 -16.94 -0.52 -0.50
CA ASN A 182 -17.48 0.82 -0.79
C ASN A 182 -16.38 1.88 -0.87
N ALA A 183 -15.38 1.79 0.01
CA ALA A 183 -14.24 2.70 -0.01
C ALA A 183 -13.39 2.52 -1.28
N LEU A 184 -13.15 1.28 -1.73
CA LEU A 184 -12.44 1.00 -3.00
C LEU A 184 -13.19 1.56 -4.21
N ILE A 185 -14.52 1.39 -4.27
CA ILE A 185 -15.35 1.96 -5.34
C ILE A 185 -15.25 3.49 -5.33
N ALA A 186 -15.30 4.12 -4.16
CA ALA A 186 -15.16 5.57 -4.03
C ALA A 186 -13.77 6.04 -4.46
N ALA A 187 -12.71 5.36 -4.03
CA ALA A 187 -11.32 5.67 -4.37
C ALA A 187 -11.06 5.62 -5.88
N SER A 188 -11.74 4.72 -6.60
CA SER A 188 -11.58 4.60 -8.06
C SER A 188 -12.05 5.84 -8.86
N GLN A 189 -12.64 6.85 -8.20
CA GLN A 189 -13.00 8.13 -8.82
C GLN A 189 -11.89 9.17 -8.80
N TYR A 190 -10.75 8.87 -8.18
CA TYR A 190 -9.61 9.76 -7.98
C TYR A 190 -8.35 9.15 -8.63
N PRO A 191 -7.28 9.95 -8.87
CA PRO A 191 -5.99 9.43 -9.30
C PRO A 191 -5.25 8.70 -8.16
N LEU A 192 -5.89 7.66 -7.61
CA LEU A 192 -5.45 6.93 -6.43
C LEU A 192 -5.31 5.43 -6.73
N ALA A 193 -4.07 4.95 -6.70
CA ALA A 193 -3.74 3.54 -6.62
C ALA A 193 -3.61 3.08 -5.16
N ILE A 194 -3.94 1.83 -4.88
CA ILE A 194 -3.80 1.23 -3.54
C ILE A 194 -2.96 -0.03 -3.67
N SER A 195 -1.85 -0.08 -2.94
CA SER A 195 -0.98 -1.25 -2.82
C SER A 195 -1.09 -1.82 -1.41
N ALA A 196 -1.86 -2.90 -1.26
CA ALA A 196 -1.98 -3.62 0.01
C ALA A 196 -0.90 -4.68 0.13
N ILE A 197 -0.06 -4.54 1.15
CA ILE A 197 1.07 -5.41 1.44
C ILE A 197 0.68 -6.27 2.65
N GLY A 198 0.39 -7.54 2.40
CA GLY A 198 0.12 -8.53 3.43
C GLY A 198 1.42 -9.01 4.06
N ILE A 199 1.56 -8.76 5.36
CA ILE A 199 2.74 -9.06 6.16
C ILE A 199 2.41 -10.18 7.13
N GLY A 200 3.24 -11.22 7.18
CA GLY A 200 3.03 -12.32 8.11
C GLY A 200 2.19 -13.46 7.55
N ASP A 201 1.49 -14.15 8.44
CA ASP A 201 0.88 -15.46 8.20
C ASP A 201 -0.55 -15.36 7.63
N GLY A 202 -1.16 -14.17 7.66
CA GLY A 202 -2.54 -13.95 7.22
C GLY A 202 -3.59 -14.45 8.21
N PRO A 203 -4.82 -14.79 7.76
CA PRO A 203 -5.22 -15.05 6.37
C PRO A 203 -5.36 -13.77 5.52
N PHE A 204 -5.37 -13.95 4.20
CA PHE A 204 -5.45 -12.86 3.20
C PHE A 204 -6.52 -13.12 2.12
N ASP A 205 -7.57 -13.88 2.43
CA ASP A 205 -8.57 -14.27 1.44
C ASP A 205 -9.43 -13.08 1.00
N LYS A 206 -9.71 -12.15 1.91
CA LYS A 206 -10.42 -10.90 1.57
C LYS A 206 -9.52 -9.97 0.76
N MET A 207 -8.22 -9.96 1.01
CA MET A 207 -7.27 -9.19 0.20
C MET A 207 -7.28 -9.64 -1.26
N LYS A 208 -7.22 -10.96 -1.48
CA LYS A 208 -7.36 -11.57 -2.82
C LYS A 208 -8.73 -11.28 -3.46
N PHE A 209 -9.78 -11.17 -2.65
CA PHE A 209 -11.09 -10.75 -3.16
C PHE A 209 -11.08 -9.28 -3.62
N PHE A 210 -10.44 -8.38 -2.87
CA PHE A 210 -10.37 -6.96 -3.21
C PHE A 210 -9.60 -6.69 -4.50
N ASP A 211 -8.54 -7.45 -4.73
CA ASP A 211 -7.72 -7.45 -5.95
C ASP A 211 -8.60 -7.76 -7.19
N ASP A 212 -9.18 -8.96 -7.26
CA ASP A 212 -9.77 -9.47 -8.51
C ASP A 212 -11.30 -9.29 -8.66
N LYS A 213 -12.04 -9.16 -7.54
CA LYS A 213 -13.49 -9.47 -7.55
C LYS A 213 -14.40 -8.28 -7.27
N VAL A 214 -13.85 -7.12 -6.89
CA VAL A 214 -14.65 -5.94 -6.57
C VAL A 214 -15.21 -5.30 -7.83
N LYS A 215 -16.54 -5.37 -7.98
CA LYS A 215 -17.31 -4.73 -9.06
C LYS A 215 -17.65 -3.28 -8.72
N GLY A 216 -17.87 -2.46 -9.75
CA GLY A 216 -18.35 -1.07 -9.60
C GLY A 216 -17.25 -0.01 -9.60
N ARG A 217 -15.98 -0.41 -9.53
CA ARG A 217 -14.82 0.49 -9.69
C ARG A 217 -14.74 1.04 -11.12
N LYS A 218 -14.20 2.24 -11.29
CA LYS A 218 -13.96 2.86 -12.62
C LYS A 218 -12.78 2.20 -13.35
N PHE A 219 -11.78 1.78 -12.60
CA PHE A 219 -10.64 0.98 -13.02
C PHE A 219 -10.22 0.08 -11.85
N ASP A 220 -9.38 -0.90 -12.12
CA ASP A 220 -8.78 -1.71 -11.05
C ASP A 220 -7.73 -0.88 -10.32
N ASN A 221 -8.06 -0.38 -9.13
CA ASN A 221 -7.24 0.58 -8.37
C ASN A 221 -6.63 -0.03 -7.10
N PHE A 222 -6.67 -1.35 -6.95
CA PHE A 222 -6.18 -2.05 -5.77
C PHE A 222 -5.35 -3.24 -6.23
N GLN A 223 -4.13 -3.37 -5.71
CA GLN A 223 -3.31 -4.57 -5.86
C GLN A 223 -3.01 -5.18 -4.48
N PHE A 224 -2.95 -6.51 -4.41
CA PHE A 224 -2.52 -7.21 -3.20
C PHE A 224 -1.22 -7.98 -3.39
N VAL A 225 -0.30 -7.85 -2.43
CA VAL A 225 0.96 -8.59 -2.39
C VAL A 225 1.13 -9.29 -1.05
N ASN A 226 1.16 -10.63 -1.06
CA ASN A 226 1.57 -11.40 0.12
C ASN A 226 3.10 -11.42 0.22
N MET A 227 3.66 -10.61 1.12
CA MET A 227 5.09 -10.39 1.25
C MET A 227 5.83 -11.68 1.62
N ALA A 228 5.34 -12.45 2.60
CA ALA A 228 6.00 -13.68 3.04
C ALA A 228 6.05 -14.73 1.90
N GLU A 229 5.00 -14.83 1.08
CA GLU A 229 5.00 -15.71 -0.10
C GLU A 229 5.99 -15.24 -1.17
N VAL A 230 6.07 -13.93 -1.43
CA VAL A 230 7.02 -13.36 -2.39
C VAL A 230 8.45 -13.55 -1.92
N GLU A 231 8.75 -13.28 -0.66
CA GLU A 231 10.07 -13.49 -0.05
C GLU A 231 10.52 -14.96 -0.20
N LYS A 232 9.62 -15.91 0.07
CA LYS A 232 9.91 -17.35 -0.09
C LYS A 232 10.22 -17.72 -1.55
N LYS A 233 9.50 -17.14 -2.52
CA LYS A 233 9.77 -17.34 -3.96
C LYS A 233 11.07 -16.66 -4.39
N ALA A 234 11.34 -15.47 -3.85
CA ALA A 234 12.47 -14.63 -4.16
C ALA A 234 13.79 -15.16 -3.57
N ALA A 235 13.75 -15.94 -2.48
CA ALA A 235 14.93 -16.48 -1.80
C ALA A 235 15.90 -17.26 -2.69
N LYS A 236 15.43 -17.80 -3.83
CA LYS A 236 16.24 -18.54 -4.81
C LYS A 236 16.68 -17.70 -6.01
N LYS A 237 16.43 -16.39 -5.99
CA LYS A 237 16.74 -15.46 -7.08
C LYS A 237 18.02 -14.70 -6.76
N GLU A 238 18.68 -14.21 -7.80
CA GLU A 238 19.93 -13.45 -7.67
C GLU A 238 19.73 -12.15 -6.88
N ASN A 239 18.59 -11.47 -7.09
CA ASN A 239 18.22 -10.26 -6.36
C ASN A 239 16.83 -10.39 -5.71
N PRO A 240 16.73 -10.99 -4.50
CA PRO A 240 15.44 -11.24 -3.86
C PRO A 240 14.66 -9.96 -3.52
N GLU A 241 15.33 -8.90 -3.09
CA GLU A 241 14.66 -7.62 -2.77
C GLU A 241 14.06 -6.98 -4.02
N LEU A 242 14.75 -7.04 -5.16
CA LEU A 242 14.22 -6.50 -6.41
C LEU A 242 12.98 -7.26 -6.91
N VAL A 243 12.90 -8.56 -6.66
CA VAL A 243 11.68 -9.36 -6.96
C VAL A 243 10.52 -8.88 -6.09
N LEU A 244 10.77 -8.64 -4.81
CA LEU A 244 9.77 -8.06 -3.91
C LEU A 244 9.37 -6.66 -4.36
N ALA A 245 10.34 -5.78 -4.64
CA ALA A 245 10.11 -4.43 -5.15
C ALA A 245 9.22 -4.42 -6.41
N THR A 246 9.54 -5.30 -7.38
CA THR A 246 8.77 -5.45 -8.61
C THR A 246 7.33 -5.89 -8.33
N SER A 247 7.14 -6.81 -7.39
CA SER A 247 5.81 -7.30 -6.98
C SER A 247 5.00 -6.20 -6.31
N LEU A 248 5.63 -5.39 -5.45
CA LEU A 248 5.01 -4.28 -4.72
C LEU A 248 4.50 -3.14 -5.62
N ILE A 249 4.96 -3.03 -6.87
CA ILE A 249 4.59 -1.94 -7.78
C ILE A 249 3.97 -2.46 -9.09
N GLN A 250 3.68 -3.76 -9.18
CA GLN A 250 3.42 -4.45 -10.44
C GLN A 250 2.25 -3.84 -11.24
N GLU A 251 1.16 -3.46 -10.57
CA GLU A 251 -0.04 -2.93 -11.22
C GLU A 251 -0.06 -1.41 -11.33
N VAL A 252 0.78 -0.70 -10.57
CA VAL A 252 0.77 0.77 -10.46
C VAL A 252 0.96 1.47 -11.82
N PRO A 253 1.86 1.05 -12.72
CA PRO A 253 1.96 1.66 -14.05
C PRO A 253 0.67 1.54 -14.88
N SER A 254 -0.04 0.41 -14.74
CA SER A 254 -1.32 0.21 -15.42
C SER A 254 -2.43 1.09 -14.80
N GLN A 255 -2.44 1.23 -13.48
CA GLN A 255 -3.35 2.08 -12.72
C GLN A 255 -3.17 3.56 -13.07
N TYR A 256 -1.92 4.03 -13.13
CA TYR A 256 -1.57 5.36 -13.62
C TYR A 256 -2.09 5.60 -15.04
N SER A 257 -1.86 4.64 -15.94
CA SER A 257 -2.35 4.70 -17.32
C SER A 257 -3.88 4.78 -17.41
N PHE A 258 -4.61 4.09 -16.53
CA PHE A 258 -6.07 4.23 -16.44
C PHE A 258 -6.48 5.62 -15.96
N CYS A 259 -5.78 6.20 -14.97
CA CYS A 259 -6.05 7.56 -14.50
C CYS A 259 -5.88 8.61 -15.61
N LYS A 260 -4.82 8.51 -16.42
CA LYS A 260 -4.65 9.36 -17.63
C LYS A 260 -5.83 9.20 -18.60
N ARG A 261 -6.25 7.96 -18.90
CA ARG A 261 -7.38 7.69 -19.82
C ARG A 261 -8.73 8.19 -19.32
N LEU A 262 -8.93 8.19 -18.01
CA LEU A 262 -10.14 8.71 -17.36
C LEU A 262 -10.13 10.24 -17.24
N GLY A 263 -9.02 10.90 -17.58
CA GLY A 263 -8.86 12.35 -17.49
C GLY A 263 -8.64 12.84 -16.06
N TYR A 264 -8.16 11.98 -15.15
CA TYR A 264 -7.80 12.39 -13.79
C TYR A 264 -6.48 13.15 -13.78
N LEU A 265 -5.52 12.69 -14.60
CA LEU A 265 -4.20 13.31 -14.81
C LEU A 265 -4.16 14.14 -16.10
#